data_AF-A0A7K9E2W8-F1
#
_entry.id   AF-A0A7K9E2W8-F1
#
_cell.length_a   1.000
_cell.length_b   1.000
_cell.length_c   1.000
_cell.angle_alpha   90.00
_cell.angle_beta   90.00
_cell.angle_gamma   90.00
#
_symmetry.space_group_name_H-M   'P 1'
#
loop_
_entity.id
_entity.type
_entity.pdbx_description
1 polymer ?
#
loop_
_entity_poly.entity_id
_entity_poly.type
_entity_poly.pdbx_seq_one_letter_code
_entity_poly.pdbx_strand_id
1 'polypeptide(L)'
;LFKMLSSCSKVGDPHPGQPYKGGDFYAFLPDNRDGQKTAVLLKKAFEHGLTFQIKTCNGEERVTWGLIPHKTSFHGGKPSNGYPDSQYLREVCAVL
;
A
#
# COMPACT_ATOMS: atom_id res chain seq x y z
N LEU A 1 8.43 -4.96 -3.69
CA LEU A 1 8.08 -4.09 -4.82
C LEU A 1 6.68 -4.47 -5.28
N PHE A 2 5.76 -3.51 -5.33
CA PHE A 2 4.45 -3.66 -5.93
C PHE A 2 4.40 -2.80 -7.18
N LYS A 3 3.92 -3.37 -8.29
CA LYS A 3 3.76 -2.66 -9.57
C LYS A 3 2.29 -2.65 -9.93
N MET A 4 1.73 -1.46 -10.04
CA MET A 4 0.35 -1.25 -10.49
C MET A 4 0.39 -0.63 -11.87
N LEU A 5 -0.17 -1.32 -12.86
CA LEU A 5 -0.23 -0.82 -14.24
C LEU A 5 -1.36 0.19 -14.38
N SER A 6 -1.15 1.22 -15.21
CA SER A 6 -2.22 2.13 -15.62
C SER A 6 -3.32 1.35 -16.32
N SER A 7 -4.57 1.62 -15.97
CA SER A 7 -5.73 0.96 -16.58
C SER A 7 -6.98 1.82 -16.40
N CYS A 8 -8.14 1.22 -16.64
CA CYS A 8 -9.44 1.82 -16.42
C CYS A 8 -9.93 1.48 -15.01
N SER A 9 -10.48 2.47 -14.30
CA SER A 9 -11.07 2.30 -12.97
C SER A 9 -12.32 1.41 -13.05
N LYS A 10 -12.57 0.66 -11.98
CA LYS A 10 -13.63 -0.33 -11.88
C LYS A 10 -14.88 0.26 -11.21
N VAL A 11 -15.98 -0.50 -11.29
CA VAL A 11 -17.19 -0.19 -10.52
C VAL A 11 -16.85 -0.16 -9.03
N GLY A 12 -17.08 0.99 -8.38
CA GLY A 12 -16.72 1.24 -6.98
C GLY A 12 -15.59 2.26 -6.77
N ASP A 13 -14.86 2.62 -7.82
CA ASP A 13 -13.87 3.71 -7.79
C ASP A 13 -14.54 5.09 -7.91
N PRO A 14 -13.83 6.20 -7.58
CA PRO A 14 -14.41 7.55 -7.61
C PRO A 14 -15.03 7.95 -8.95
N HIS A 15 -14.39 7.59 -10.08
CA HIS A 15 -14.95 7.81 -11.41
C HIS A 15 -14.86 6.53 -12.27
N PRO A 16 -15.81 5.59 -12.12
CA PRO A 16 -15.76 4.30 -12.82
C PRO A 16 -15.67 4.47 -14.33
N GLY A 17 -14.78 3.72 -14.98
CA GLY A 17 -14.57 3.79 -16.43
C GLY A 17 -13.61 4.89 -16.88
N GLN A 18 -12.99 5.65 -15.96
CA GLN A 18 -11.92 6.59 -16.29
C GLN A 18 -10.53 5.94 -16.23
N PRO A 19 -9.57 6.39 -17.06
CA PRO A 19 -8.20 5.91 -16.97
C PRO A 19 -7.53 6.46 -15.71
N TYR A 20 -6.81 5.59 -15.00
CA TYR A 20 -5.95 5.97 -13.89
C TYR A 20 -4.47 5.72 -14.22
N LYS A 21 -3.60 6.51 -13.61
CA LYS A 21 -2.14 6.34 -13.69
C LYS A 21 -1.65 5.34 -12.65
N GLY A 22 -0.98 4.30 -13.10
CA GLY A 22 -0.28 3.32 -12.27
C GLY A 22 1.02 3.86 -11.67
N GLY A 23 1.81 2.97 -11.05
CA GLY A 23 3.08 3.32 -10.42
C GLY A 23 3.85 2.14 -9.84
N ASP A 24 5.09 2.41 -9.47
CA ASP A 24 5.95 1.50 -8.72
C ASP A 24 5.97 1.91 -7.25
N PHE A 25 5.69 0.95 -6.37
CA PHE A 25 5.54 1.18 -4.94
C PHE A 25 6.48 0.27 -4.15
N TYR A 26 7.18 0.86 -3.20
CA TYR A 26 8.18 0.18 -2.37
C TYR A 26 7.75 0.23 -0.91
N ALA A 27 7.84 -0.93 -0.24
CA ALA A 27 7.58 -1.05 1.18
C ALA A 27 8.61 -1.97 1.82
N PHE A 28 8.92 -1.72 3.09
CA PHE A 28 10.00 -2.36 3.82
C PHE A 28 9.48 -3.06 5.08
N LEU A 29 9.92 -4.29 5.29
CA LEU A 29 9.67 -5.08 6.48
C LEU A 29 11.00 -5.51 7.09
N PRO A 30 11.08 -5.65 8.43
CA PRO A 30 12.27 -6.23 9.05
C PRO A 30 12.38 -7.69 8.63
N ASP A 31 13.61 -8.15 8.35
CA ASP A 31 13.87 -9.55 8.01
C ASP A 31 13.94 -10.40 9.29
N ASN A 32 12.78 -10.62 9.90
CA ASN A 32 12.61 -11.46 11.07
C ASN A 32 11.28 -12.23 10.97
N ARG A 33 11.04 -13.14 11.93
CA ARG A 33 9.87 -14.02 11.91
C ARG A 33 8.55 -13.27 11.79
N ASP A 34 8.38 -12.14 12.48
CA ASP A 34 7.13 -11.41 12.45
C ASP A 34 6.99 -10.57 11.18
N GLY A 35 8.08 -9.97 10.68
CA GLY A 35 8.10 -9.32 9.38
C GLY A 35 7.77 -10.27 8.22
N GLN A 36 8.29 -11.50 8.25
CA GLN A 36 7.97 -12.53 7.26
C GLN A 36 6.49 -12.95 7.30
N LYS A 37 5.90 -13.10 8.49
CA LYS A 37 4.44 -13.35 8.62
C LYS A 37 3.63 -12.20 8.04
N THR A 38 3.98 -10.96 8.37
CA THR A 38 3.32 -9.77 7.82
C THR A 38 3.43 -9.69 6.30
N ALA A 39 4.58 -10.07 5.72
CA ALA A 39 4.75 -10.13 4.27
C ALA A 39 3.76 -11.07 3.59
N VAL A 40 3.49 -12.24 4.19
CA VAL A 40 2.48 -13.19 3.68
C VAL A 40 1.08 -12.60 3.69
N LEU A 41 0.70 -11.90 4.77
CA LEU A 41 -0.61 -11.25 4.88
C LEU A 41 -0.76 -10.11 3.86
N LEU A 42 0.27 -9.26 3.70
CA LEU A 42 0.26 -8.19 2.71
C LEU A 42 0.18 -8.72 1.28
N LYS A 43 0.83 -9.85 0.99
CA LYS A 43 0.71 -10.51 -0.31
C LYS A 43 -0.74 -10.93 -0.59
N LYS A 44 -1.42 -11.55 0.39
CA LYS A 44 -2.85 -11.89 0.26
C LYS A 44 -3.71 -10.65 0.08
N ALA A 45 -3.46 -9.60 0.85
CA ALA A 45 -4.20 -8.35 0.72
C ALA A 45 -4.04 -7.72 -0.68
N PHE A 46 -2.86 -7.84 -1.28
CA PHE A 46 -2.61 -7.40 -2.65
C PHE A 46 -3.38 -8.24 -3.68
N GLU A 47 -3.36 -9.56 -3.54
CA GLU A 47 -4.12 -10.50 -4.40
C GLU A 47 -5.64 -10.24 -4.31
N HIS A 48 -6.14 -9.83 -3.16
CA HIS A 48 -7.54 -9.45 -2.95
C HIS A 48 -7.87 -7.99 -3.30
N GLY A 49 -6.91 -7.20 -3.81
CA GLY A 49 -7.14 -5.81 -4.22
C GLY A 49 -7.30 -4.80 -3.06
N LEU A 50 -6.88 -5.14 -1.84
CA LEU A 50 -7.05 -4.30 -0.64
C LEU A 50 -5.86 -3.35 -0.40
N THR A 51 -4.74 -3.54 -1.11
CA THR A 51 -3.49 -2.80 -0.87
C THR A 51 -3.51 -1.37 -1.41
N PHE A 52 -4.25 -1.14 -2.49
CA PHE A 52 -4.23 0.12 -3.24
C PHE A 52 -5.64 0.67 -3.41
N GLN A 53 -5.74 1.97 -3.65
CA GLN A 53 -6.97 2.63 -4.05
C GLN A 53 -6.69 3.70 -5.10
N ILE A 54 -7.71 4.04 -5.88
CA ILE A 54 -7.66 5.17 -6.81
C ILE A 54 -8.03 6.45 -6.06
N LYS A 55 -7.24 7.51 -6.25
CA LYS A 55 -7.55 8.86 -5.77
C LYS A 55 -7.38 9.86 -6.90
N THR A 56 -8.23 10.87 -6.90
CA THR A 56 -8.09 12.03 -7.78
C THR A 56 -7.12 13.02 -7.15
N CYS A 57 -6.05 13.35 -7.88
CA CYS A 57 -5.03 14.31 -7.47
C CYS A 57 -4.81 15.29 -8.61
N ASN A 58 -5.11 16.57 -8.38
CA ASN A 58 -4.98 17.65 -9.37
C ASN A 58 -5.71 17.35 -10.70
N GLY A 59 -6.90 16.75 -10.62
CA GLY A 59 -7.72 16.40 -11.80
C GLY A 59 -7.33 15.11 -12.50
N GLU A 60 -6.32 14.37 -12.02
CA GLU A 60 -5.94 13.07 -12.56
C GLU A 60 -6.23 11.93 -11.58
N GLU A 61 -6.76 10.81 -12.08
CA GLU A 61 -6.87 9.58 -11.30
C GLU A 61 -5.51 8.88 -11.21
N ARG A 62 -5.09 8.55 -9.98
CA ARG A 62 -3.82 7.87 -9.73
C ARG A 62 -3.99 6.78 -8.69
N VAL A 63 -3.23 5.70 -8.85
CA VAL A 63 -3.12 4.68 -7.81
C VAL A 63 -2.35 5.26 -6.63
N THR A 64 -2.86 5.01 -5.43
CA THR A 64 -2.23 5.38 -4.16
C THR A 64 -2.33 4.22 -3.18
N TRP A 65 -1.54 4.25 -2.10
CA TRP A 65 -1.71 3.30 -1.00
C TRP A 65 -3.14 3.37 -0.46
N GLY A 66 -3.70 2.19 -0.18
CA GLY A 66 -4.98 2.03 0.49
C GLY A 66 -4.88 2.28 1.99
N LEU A 67 -5.78 1.65 2.74
CA LEU A 67 -5.88 1.83 4.19
C LEU A 67 -4.83 1.02 4.98
N ILE A 68 -4.22 0.01 4.36
CA ILE A 68 -3.19 -0.80 5.01
C ILE A 68 -1.90 0.03 5.09
N PRO A 69 -1.36 0.29 6.29
CA PRO A 69 -0.15 1.10 6.43
C PRO A 69 1.07 0.36 5.89
N HIS A 70 1.94 1.09 5.19
CA HIS A 70 3.19 0.57 4.62
C HIS A 70 4.36 1.44 5.04
N LYS A 71 5.51 0.81 5.31
CA LYS A 71 6.78 1.52 5.56
C LYS A 71 7.49 1.80 4.24
N THR A 72 7.48 3.05 3.80
CA THR A 72 8.08 3.49 2.51
C THR A 72 9.46 4.12 2.68
N SER A 73 9.99 4.18 3.91
CA SER A 73 11.33 4.71 4.22
C SER A 73 12.06 3.77 5.17
N PHE A 74 13.39 3.72 5.09
CA PHE A 74 14.22 3.04 6.09
C PHE A 74 14.44 3.88 7.35
N HIS A 75 14.23 5.20 7.26
CA HIS A 75 14.60 6.16 8.31
C HIS A 75 13.47 7.16 8.61
N GLY A 76 13.64 7.95 9.68
CA GLY A 76 12.71 9.01 10.08
C GLY A 76 11.53 8.53 10.94
N GLY A 77 11.49 7.24 11.30
CA GLY A 77 10.47 6.66 12.18
C GLY A 77 9.05 6.79 11.62
N LYS A 78 8.05 6.64 12.49
CA LYS A 78 6.63 6.71 12.14
C LYS A 78 6.24 7.97 11.33
N PRO A 79 6.71 9.19 11.66
CA PRO A 79 6.35 10.40 10.91
C PRO A 79 6.76 10.38 9.43
N SER A 80 7.83 9.67 9.09
CA SER A 80 8.31 9.54 7.71
C SER A 80 7.89 8.22 7.04
N ASN A 81 6.89 7.51 7.60
CA ASN A 81 6.54 6.15 7.20
C ASN A 81 7.78 5.23 7.17
N GLY A 82 8.69 5.40 8.13
CA GLY A 82 9.94 4.65 8.21
C GLY A 82 10.22 4.06 9.58
N TYR A 83 11.46 3.58 9.75
CA TYR A 83 11.95 2.97 10.98
C TYR A 83 12.84 3.96 11.76
N PRO A 84 13.01 3.77 13.08
CA PRO A 84 12.37 2.76 13.92
C PRO A 84 10.88 3.03 14.19
N ASP A 85 10.09 1.96 14.27
CA ASP A 85 8.70 1.97 14.68
C ASP A 85 8.33 0.58 15.22
N SER A 86 8.23 0.46 16.54
CA SER A 86 7.95 -0.81 17.22
C SER A 86 6.48 -1.21 17.16
N GLN A 87 5.57 -0.31 16.79
CA GLN A 87 4.13 -0.58 16.75
C GLN A 87 3.67 -1.05 15.37
N TYR A 88 4.42 -0.75 14.32
CA TYR A 88 4.04 -1.01 12.93
C TYR A 88 3.50 -2.42 12.65
N LEU A 89 4.24 -3.48 13.01
CA LEU A 89 3.81 -4.85 12.71
C LEU A 89 2.49 -5.21 13.41
N ARG A 90 2.26 -4.68 14.61
CA ARG A 90 1.01 -4.87 15.36
C ARG A 90 -0.15 -4.12 14.69
N GLU A 91 0.09 -2.89 14.24
CA GLU A 91 -0.91 -2.08 13.54
C GLU A 91 -1.33 -2.73 12.22
N VAL A 92 -0.38 -3.22 11.42
CA VAL A 92 -0.68 -3.94 10.17
C VAL A 92 -1.48 -5.21 10.45
N CYS A 93 -1.08 -5.99 11.45
CA CYS A 93 -1.78 -7.23 11.84
C CYS A 93 -3.22 -6.97 12.33
N ALA A 94 -3.52 -5.78 12.87
CA ALA A 94 -4.87 -5.44 13.31
C ALA A 94 -5.81 -5.05 12.16
N VAL A 95 -5.26 -4.69 11.00
CA VAL A 95 -6.01 -4.23 9.82
C VAL A 95 -6.17 -5.35 8.77
N LEU A 96 -5.29 -6.35 8.80
CA LEU A 96 -5.28 -7.51 7.90
C LEU A 96 -6.02 -8.71 8.48
#